data_AF-A0A811PNW5-F1
#
_entry.id   AF-A0A811PNW5-F1
#
_cell.length_a   1.000
_cell.length_b   1.000
_cell.length_c   1.000
_cell.angle_alpha   90.00
_cell.angle_beta   90.00
_cell.angle_gamma   90.00
#
_symmetry.space_group_name_H-M   'P 1'
#
loop_
_entity.id
_entity.type
_entity.pdbx_description
1 polymer ?
#
loop_
_entity_poly.entity_id
_entity_poly.type
_entity_poly.pdbx_seq_one_letter_code
_entity_poly.pdbx_strand_id
1 'polypeptide(L)'
;MAASNGGAPLVVFDFDKTIVDCDSDNWVVDALGATSRFDELLRHLPWNHAIDAMMGELHSEGKTAEDIRGSLRTAPLSPHVVAAIKTAYALGCELRILSDANAFFIDAILAHHGLAAYFSGTDTNPAHVDAAGRLRIRPYHEFGAGAHGHGCALPTCPPNMCKGKVMERILRQEEEAAAGAASTAKTRRRRTVVYLGDGRGDYCPSLKLREGDYVMPRAGHPLCDLIAASPPASAVRGWAGFEDLARVLLGIVDAEIARAAAAAEEDAGAGAGASVGAVVPADCRTLPARQEALMPQAVRVPN
;
A
#
# COMPACT_ATOMS: atom_id res chain seq x y z
N MET A 1 -5.09 8.18 -22.21
CA MET A 1 -5.12 8.90 -20.92
C MET A 1 -6.56 9.11 -20.55
N ALA A 2 -7.05 8.40 -19.52
CA ALA A 2 -8.39 8.66 -18.99
C ALA A 2 -8.40 10.06 -18.37
N ALA A 3 -9.37 10.89 -18.75
CA ALA A 3 -9.56 12.20 -18.13
C ALA A 3 -9.84 12.00 -16.65
N SER A 4 -9.09 12.66 -15.77
CA SER A 4 -9.29 12.56 -14.33
C SER A 4 -10.69 13.06 -13.98
N ASN A 5 -11.58 12.17 -13.57
CA ASN A 5 -12.87 12.57 -13.05
C ASN A 5 -12.62 13.25 -11.70
N GLY A 6 -13.09 14.48 -11.51
CA GLY A 6 -12.72 15.34 -10.37
C GLY A 6 -13.10 14.78 -8.98
N GLY A 7 -13.82 13.66 -8.93
CA GLY A 7 -14.26 12.97 -7.72
C GLY A 7 -13.64 11.58 -7.47
N ALA A 8 -12.82 11.06 -8.39
CA ALA A 8 -12.24 9.72 -8.20
C ALA A 8 -11.10 9.75 -7.15
N PRO A 9 -11.02 8.77 -6.24
CA PRO A 9 -9.96 8.70 -5.23
C PRO A 9 -8.55 8.50 -5.80
N LEU A 10 -7.55 8.85 -4.98
CA LEU A 10 -6.20 8.32 -5.10
C LEU A 10 -6.10 7.05 -4.24
N VAL A 11 -5.75 5.92 -4.85
CA VAL A 11 -5.59 4.64 -4.17
C VAL A 11 -4.11 4.29 -4.10
N VAL A 12 -3.60 4.06 -2.89
CA VAL A 12 -2.21 3.73 -2.63
C VAL A 12 -2.16 2.33 -2.02
N PHE A 13 -1.47 1.43 -2.71
CA PHE A 13 -1.35 0.03 -2.33
C PHE A 13 0.03 -0.24 -1.72
N ASP A 14 0.07 -0.93 -0.59
CA ASP A 14 1.19 -1.82 -0.34
C ASP A 14 1.18 -2.99 -1.36
N PHE A 15 2.30 -3.68 -1.50
CA PHE A 15 2.49 -4.71 -2.51
C PHE A 15 2.43 -6.12 -1.92
N ASP A 16 3.40 -6.48 -1.07
CA ASP A 16 3.48 -7.80 -0.47
C ASP A 16 2.31 -8.05 0.48
N LYS A 17 1.73 -9.25 0.44
CA LYS A 17 0.51 -9.64 1.17
C LYS A 17 -0.68 -8.70 0.98
N THR A 18 -0.65 -7.80 0.00
CA THR A 18 -1.71 -6.83 -0.29
C THR A 18 -2.16 -6.94 -1.75
N ILE A 19 -1.25 -6.70 -2.70
CA ILE A 19 -1.49 -6.98 -4.12
C ILE A 19 -1.24 -8.47 -4.39
N VAL A 20 -0.06 -8.97 -4.00
CA VAL A 20 0.30 -10.40 -4.11
C VAL A 20 0.05 -11.11 -2.80
N ASP A 21 -0.27 -12.41 -2.84
CA ASP A 21 -0.51 -13.22 -1.63
C ASP A 21 0.75 -13.89 -1.10
N CYS A 22 1.85 -13.15 -1.09
CA CYS A 22 3.12 -13.60 -0.56
C CYS A 22 3.96 -12.40 -0.12
N ASP A 23 5.03 -12.69 0.61
CA ASP A 23 6.18 -11.80 0.73
C ASP A 23 7.13 -12.09 -0.42
N SER A 24 7.45 -11.08 -1.24
CA SER A 24 8.17 -11.28 -2.51
C SER A 24 9.64 -11.66 -2.31
N ASP A 25 10.27 -11.16 -1.25
CA ASP A 25 11.63 -11.54 -0.87
C ASP A 25 11.69 -13.02 -0.49
N ASN A 26 10.83 -13.45 0.44
CA ASN A 26 10.76 -14.87 0.84
C ASN A 26 10.39 -15.76 -0.35
N TRP A 27 9.48 -15.33 -1.23
CA TRP A 27 9.10 -16.09 -2.41
C TRP A 27 10.29 -16.40 -3.32
N VAL A 28 11.14 -15.40 -3.61
CA VAL A 28 12.35 -15.59 -4.43
C VAL A 28 13.34 -16.49 -3.73
N VAL A 29 13.58 -16.26 -2.45
CA VAL A 29 14.53 -17.03 -1.64
C VAL A 29 14.14 -18.51 -1.58
N ASP A 30 12.87 -18.80 -1.32
CA ASP A 30 12.36 -20.17 -1.25
C ASP A 30 12.40 -20.86 -2.61
N ALA A 31 11.95 -20.19 -3.67
CA ALA A 31 11.94 -20.73 -5.03
C ALA A 31 13.35 -21.07 -5.55
N LEU A 32 14.37 -20.36 -5.07
CA LEU A 32 15.77 -20.58 -5.44
C LEU A 32 16.54 -21.45 -4.44
N GLY A 33 15.88 -22.02 -3.43
CA GLY A 33 16.50 -22.92 -2.45
C GLY A 33 17.51 -22.23 -1.53
N ALA A 34 17.27 -20.97 -1.18
CA ALA A 34 18.17 -20.14 -0.40
C ALA A 34 17.70 -19.85 1.04
N THR A 35 16.56 -20.40 1.47
CA THR A 35 15.91 -20.11 2.77
C THR A 35 16.88 -20.17 3.94
N SER A 36 17.60 -21.28 4.12
CA SER A 36 18.51 -21.44 5.28
C SER A 36 19.67 -20.44 5.30
N ARG A 37 20.13 -19.99 4.13
CA ARG A 37 21.20 -18.98 4.02
C ARG A 37 20.67 -17.58 4.29
N PHE A 38 19.46 -17.30 3.80
CA PHE A 38 18.78 -16.05 4.10
C PHE A 38 18.48 -15.91 5.60
N ASP A 39 18.01 -16.98 6.25
CA ASP A 39 17.81 -17.03 7.70
C ASP A 39 19.12 -16.74 8.46
N GLU A 40 20.24 -17.26 7.95
CA GLU A 40 21.56 -16.97 8.52
C GLU A 40 21.98 -15.50 8.36
N LEU A 41 21.76 -14.90 7.18
CA LEU A 41 22.01 -13.49 6.94
C LEU A 41 21.18 -12.60 7.86
N LEU A 42 19.91 -12.94 8.09
CA LEU A 42 19.00 -12.20 8.96
C LEU A 42 19.42 -12.18 10.44
N ARG A 43 20.29 -13.11 10.88
CA ARG A 43 20.87 -13.05 12.24
C ARG A 43 21.87 -11.91 12.44
N HIS A 44 22.39 -11.35 11.35
CA HIS A 44 23.51 -10.40 11.38
C HIS A 44 23.23 -9.12 10.59
N LEU A 45 22.27 -9.15 9.66
CA LEU A 45 21.94 -8.05 8.78
C LEU A 45 20.47 -7.64 8.93
N PRO A 46 20.17 -6.33 8.87
CA PRO A 46 18.81 -5.87 8.65
C PRO A 46 18.24 -6.45 7.35
N TRP A 47 16.94 -6.69 7.31
CA TRP A 47 16.25 -7.36 6.20
C TRP A 47 16.67 -6.87 4.80
N ASN A 48 16.63 -5.56 4.54
CA ASN A 48 16.99 -4.99 3.24
C ASN A 48 18.46 -5.27 2.84
N HIS A 49 19.39 -5.26 3.79
CA HIS A 49 20.78 -5.62 3.53
C HIS A 49 20.94 -7.14 3.36
N ALA A 50 20.18 -7.93 4.12
CA ALA A 50 20.18 -9.38 3.99
C ALA A 50 19.71 -9.81 2.60
N ILE A 51 18.64 -9.21 2.06
CA ILE A 51 18.16 -9.58 0.73
C ILE A 51 19.13 -9.15 -0.39
N ASP A 52 19.78 -7.98 -0.32
CA ASP A 52 20.85 -7.60 -1.27
C ASP A 52 22.04 -8.58 -1.20
N ALA A 53 22.45 -8.97 0.00
CA ALA A 53 23.51 -9.95 0.21
C ALA A 53 23.13 -11.32 -0.39
N MET A 54 21.89 -11.77 -0.15
CA MET A 54 21.36 -13.02 -0.71
C MET A 54 21.35 -12.99 -2.25
N MET A 55 20.98 -11.87 -2.87
CA MET A 55 21.07 -11.73 -4.33
C MET A 55 22.52 -11.87 -4.84
N GLY A 56 23.52 -11.48 -4.03
CA GLY A 56 24.94 -11.68 -4.33
C GLY A 56 25.41 -13.13 -4.21
N GLU A 57 24.95 -13.84 -3.20
CA GLU A 57 25.24 -15.27 -3.03
C GLU A 57 24.61 -16.10 -4.16
N LEU A 58 23.34 -15.85 -4.48
CA LEU A 58 22.66 -16.49 -5.61
C LEU A 58 23.40 -16.26 -6.93
N HIS A 59 23.85 -15.02 -7.17
CA HIS A 59 24.63 -14.70 -8.35
C HIS A 59 25.97 -15.46 -8.39
N SER A 60 26.64 -15.60 -7.25
CA SER A 60 27.90 -16.36 -7.14
C SER A 60 27.72 -17.86 -7.44
N GLU A 61 26.50 -18.38 -7.28
CA GLU A 61 26.11 -19.74 -7.67
C GLU A 61 25.65 -19.85 -9.13
N GLY A 62 25.75 -18.76 -9.90
CA GLY A 62 25.38 -18.72 -11.31
C GLY A 62 23.89 -18.44 -11.56
N LYS A 63 23.11 -18.07 -10.54
CA LYS A 63 21.73 -17.59 -10.76
C LYS A 63 21.76 -16.21 -11.42
N THR A 64 20.94 -16.06 -12.44
CA THR A 64 20.82 -14.82 -13.21
C THR A 64 19.64 -13.98 -12.70
N ALA A 65 19.64 -12.70 -13.07
CA ALA A 65 18.47 -11.85 -12.88
C ALA A 65 17.21 -12.41 -13.57
N GLU A 66 17.35 -13.17 -14.67
CA GLU A 66 16.20 -13.79 -15.33
C GLU A 66 15.66 -15.01 -14.56
N ASP A 67 16.52 -15.77 -13.88
CA ASP A 67 16.06 -16.85 -12.99
C ASP A 67 15.21 -16.28 -11.85
N ILE A 68 15.63 -15.14 -11.29
CA ILE A 68 14.88 -14.40 -10.27
C ILE A 68 13.54 -13.89 -10.85
N ARG A 69 13.53 -13.31 -12.05
CA ARG A 69 12.25 -12.95 -12.71
C ARG A 69 11.36 -14.16 -12.95
N GLY A 70 11.95 -15.30 -13.30
CA GLY A 70 11.26 -16.56 -13.52
C GLY A 70 10.45 -17.00 -12.31
N SER A 71 11.03 -16.95 -11.11
CA SER A 71 10.31 -17.27 -9.87
C SER A 71 9.23 -16.25 -9.53
N LEU A 72 9.48 -14.97 -9.76
CA LEU A 72 8.51 -13.89 -9.50
C LEU A 72 7.26 -14.02 -10.38
N ARG A 73 7.37 -14.53 -11.62
CA ARG A 73 6.21 -14.78 -12.49
C ARG A 73 5.23 -15.81 -11.91
N THR A 74 5.67 -16.64 -10.98
CA THR A 74 4.80 -17.63 -10.32
C THR A 74 4.23 -17.14 -9.00
N ALA A 75 4.53 -15.90 -8.57
CA ALA A 75 4.00 -15.33 -7.35
C ALA A 75 2.46 -15.31 -7.37
N PRO A 76 1.79 -15.69 -6.26
CA PRO A 76 0.34 -15.78 -6.23
C PRO A 76 -0.29 -14.40 -6.32
N LEU A 77 -1.08 -14.17 -7.37
CA LEU A 77 -1.87 -12.95 -7.57
C LEU A 77 -3.33 -13.32 -7.81
N SER A 78 -4.22 -12.86 -6.92
CA SER A 78 -5.64 -13.17 -7.03
C SER A 78 -6.29 -12.45 -8.22
N PRO A 79 -7.12 -13.14 -9.03
CA PRO A 79 -7.86 -12.50 -10.11
C PRO A 79 -8.82 -11.40 -9.61
N HIS A 80 -9.27 -11.47 -8.36
CA HIS A 80 -10.09 -10.42 -7.76
C HIS A 80 -9.31 -9.11 -7.57
N VAL A 81 -8.03 -9.18 -7.18
CA VAL A 81 -7.16 -8.00 -7.08
C VAL A 81 -6.91 -7.40 -8.46
N VAL A 82 -6.61 -8.25 -9.45
CA VAL A 82 -6.43 -7.83 -10.86
C VAL A 82 -7.67 -7.09 -11.36
N ALA A 83 -8.86 -7.65 -11.12
CA ALA A 83 -10.13 -7.03 -11.51
C ALA A 83 -10.36 -5.70 -10.77
N ALA A 84 -10.09 -5.64 -9.47
CA ALA A 84 -10.27 -4.43 -8.67
C ALA A 84 -9.36 -3.27 -9.15
N ILE A 85 -8.09 -3.54 -9.42
CA ILE A 85 -7.13 -2.55 -9.97
C ILE A 85 -7.66 -2.00 -11.30
N LYS A 86 -8.04 -2.89 -12.23
CA LYS A 86 -8.53 -2.50 -13.55
C LYS A 86 -9.81 -1.68 -13.48
N THR A 87 -10.76 -2.09 -12.63
CA THR A 87 -12.02 -1.39 -12.44
C THR A 87 -11.82 -0.03 -11.79
N ALA A 88 -11.03 0.06 -10.70
CA ALA A 88 -10.73 1.34 -10.06
C ALA A 88 -10.07 2.33 -11.03
N TYR A 89 -9.11 1.86 -11.84
CA TYR A 89 -8.49 2.67 -12.89
C TYR A 89 -9.51 3.12 -13.94
N ALA A 90 -10.39 2.22 -14.40
CA ALA A 90 -11.44 2.54 -15.38
C ALA A 90 -12.47 3.56 -14.84
N LEU A 91 -12.71 3.56 -13.52
CA LEU A 91 -13.52 4.56 -12.81
C LEU A 91 -12.79 5.91 -12.62
N GLY A 92 -11.55 6.03 -13.09
CA GLY A 92 -10.78 7.27 -13.09
C GLY A 92 -9.91 7.48 -11.84
N CYS A 93 -9.78 6.46 -10.98
CA CYS A 93 -8.86 6.53 -9.84
C CYS A 93 -7.41 6.64 -10.31
N GLU A 94 -6.63 7.45 -9.60
CA GLU A 94 -5.18 7.37 -9.69
C GLU A 94 -4.72 6.23 -8.76
N LEU A 95 -3.87 5.34 -9.25
CA LEU A 95 -3.36 4.21 -8.47
C LEU A 95 -1.85 4.35 -8.30
N ARG A 96 -1.35 4.17 -7.08
CA ARG A 96 0.09 4.17 -6.77
C ARG A 96 0.47 2.97 -5.91
N ILE A 97 1.74 2.59 -5.96
CA ILE A 97 2.32 1.59 -5.05
C ILE A 97 3.25 2.29 -4.07
N LEU A 98 3.11 1.94 -2.79
CA LEU A 98 3.99 2.36 -1.71
C LEU A 98 4.38 1.13 -0.90
N SER A 99 5.52 0.52 -1.23
CA SER A 99 5.88 -0.78 -0.67
C SER A 99 7.34 -0.88 -0.24
N ASP A 100 7.56 -1.62 0.84
CA ASP A 100 8.89 -1.91 1.37
C ASP A 100 9.56 -3.13 0.72
N ALA A 101 8.95 -3.70 -0.32
CA ALA A 101 9.61 -4.61 -1.24
C ALA A 101 10.68 -3.86 -2.07
N ASN A 102 10.99 -4.31 -3.28
CA ASN A 102 11.94 -3.63 -4.15
C ASN A 102 11.45 -3.49 -5.60
N ALA A 103 11.99 -2.50 -6.30
CA ALA A 103 11.55 -2.13 -7.66
C ALA A 103 11.64 -3.30 -8.66
N PHE A 104 12.70 -4.12 -8.59
CA PHE A 104 12.86 -5.24 -9.52
C PHE A 104 11.77 -6.29 -9.33
N PHE A 105 11.42 -6.61 -8.08
CA PHE A 105 10.42 -7.63 -7.77
C PHE A 105 9.02 -7.17 -8.18
N ILE A 106 8.66 -5.95 -7.79
CA ILE A 106 7.39 -5.31 -8.16
C ILE A 106 7.24 -5.25 -9.68
N ASP A 107 8.25 -4.72 -10.38
CA ASP A 107 8.19 -4.54 -11.84
C ASP A 107 8.04 -5.88 -12.57
N ALA A 108 8.76 -6.92 -12.13
CA ALA A 108 8.69 -8.24 -12.75
C ALA A 108 7.27 -8.85 -12.65
N ILE A 109 6.66 -8.77 -11.48
CA ILE A 109 5.30 -9.28 -11.22
C ILE A 109 4.27 -8.47 -12.00
N LEU A 110 4.32 -7.13 -11.89
CA LEU A 110 3.36 -6.26 -12.58
C LEU A 110 3.45 -6.40 -14.10
N ALA A 111 4.66 -6.52 -14.65
CA ALA A 111 4.85 -6.73 -16.09
C ALA A 111 4.28 -8.08 -16.53
N HIS A 112 4.51 -9.15 -15.77
CA HIS A 112 3.97 -10.48 -16.08
C HIS A 112 2.44 -10.49 -16.17
N HIS A 113 1.77 -9.79 -15.25
CA HIS A 113 0.30 -9.73 -15.20
C HIS A 113 -0.31 -8.59 -16.02
N GLY A 114 0.50 -7.80 -16.73
CA GLY A 114 0.04 -6.66 -17.52
C GLY A 114 -0.60 -5.55 -16.68
N LEU A 115 -0.12 -5.34 -15.45
CA LEU A 115 -0.64 -4.38 -14.48
C LEU A 115 0.19 -3.08 -14.38
N ALA A 116 1.42 -3.06 -14.90
CA ALA A 116 2.32 -1.92 -14.75
C ALA A 116 1.70 -0.58 -15.20
N ALA A 117 0.97 -0.57 -16.32
CA ALA A 117 0.38 0.64 -16.90
C ALA A 117 -0.80 1.24 -16.08
N TYR A 118 -1.29 0.53 -15.06
CA TYR A 118 -2.40 1.00 -14.23
C TYR A 118 -1.92 1.88 -13.06
N PHE A 119 -0.63 1.84 -12.74
CA PHE A 119 -0.06 2.61 -11.65
C PHE A 119 0.65 3.86 -12.18
N SER A 120 0.35 5.03 -11.60
CA SER A 120 0.99 6.30 -11.95
C SER A 120 2.38 6.45 -11.34
N GLY A 121 2.72 5.64 -10.33
CA GLY A 121 4.04 5.62 -9.72
C GLY A 121 4.18 4.53 -8.66
N THR A 122 5.43 4.13 -8.44
CA THR A 122 5.84 3.16 -7.43
C THR A 122 6.94 3.78 -6.58
N ASP A 123 6.67 3.91 -5.28
CA ASP A 123 7.64 4.28 -4.26
C ASP A 123 8.06 3.02 -3.51
N THR A 124 9.32 2.62 -3.64
CA THR A 124 9.86 1.38 -3.09
C THR A 124 11.38 1.38 -3.03
N ASN A 125 12.00 0.40 -2.37
CA ASN A 125 13.45 0.26 -2.32
C ASN A 125 14.02 0.12 -3.75
N PRO A 126 14.97 0.97 -4.16
CA PRO A 126 15.52 0.93 -5.51
C PRO A 126 16.30 -0.37 -5.75
N ALA A 127 16.14 -0.92 -6.95
CA ALA A 127 16.85 -2.11 -7.37
C ALA A 127 17.29 -2.02 -8.84
N HIS A 128 18.44 -2.59 -9.17
CA HIS A 128 18.96 -2.65 -10.53
C HIS A 128 19.91 -3.84 -10.70
N VAL A 129 20.05 -4.32 -11.93
CA VAL A 129 21.10 -5.29 -12.27
C VAL A 129 22.37 -4.52 -12.58
N ASP A 130 23.47 -4.85 -11.90
CA ASP A 130 24.76 -4.20 -12.12
C ASP A 130 25.49 -4.74 -13.36
N ALA A 131 26.66 -4.17 -13.65
CA ALA A 131 27.47 -4.54 -14.82
C ALA A 131 27.96 -6.00 -14.79
N ALA A 132 27.99 -6.65 -13.63
CA ALA A 132 28.34 -8.07 -13.50
C ALA A 132 27.13 -9.00 -13.67
N GLY A 133 25.91 -8.45 -13.79
CA GLY A 133 24.69 -9.24 -13.88
C GLY A 133 24.08 -9.58 -12.52
N ARG A 134 24.62 -9.04 -11.41
CA ARG A 134 24.08 -9.23 -10.07
C ARG A 134 22.91 -8.27 -9.84
N LEU A 135 21.82 -8.77 -9.27
CA LEU A 135 20.75 -7.90 -8.77
C LEU A 135 21.22 -7.18 -7.50
N ARG A 136 21.16 -5.85 -7.53
CA ARG A 136 21.44 -4.96 -6.40
C ARG A 136 20.15 -4.34 -5.88
N ILE A 137 19.95 -4.43 -4.59
CA ILE A 137 18.83 -3.83 -3.85
C ILE A 137 19.44 -2.83 -2.85
N ARG A 138 18.90 -1.62 -2.79
CA ARG A 138 19.35 -0.58 -1.85
C ARG A 138 18.18 -0.08 -1.03
N PRO A 139 18.41 0.43 0.18
CA PRO A 139 17.33 1.02 0.95
C PRO A 139 16.83 2.32 0.32
N TYR A 140 15.55 2.60 0.48
CA TYR A 140 14.96 3.89 0.07
C TYR A 140 15.48 5.07 0.93
N HIS A 141 15.78 4.79 2.19
CA HIS A 141 16.45 5.68 3.13
C HIS A 141 17.75 5.03 3.61
N GLU A 142 18.88 5.66 3.29
CA GLU A 142 20.19 5.21 3.74
C GLU A 142 20.24 5.08 5.28
N PHE A 143 20.71 3.93 5.76
CA PHE A 143 20.79 3.60 7.19
C PHE A 143 21.98 2.68 7.47
N GLY A 144 22.52 2.73 8.70
CA GLY A 144 23.68 1.93 9.10
C GLY A 144 24.82 2.78 9.64
N ALA A 145 26.07 2.28 9.54
CA ALA A 145 27.24 2.95 10.09
C ALA A 145 27.45 4.33 9.42
N GLY A 146 27.16 5.40 10.16
CA GLY A 146 27.31 6.78 9.69
C GLY A 146 26.04 7.41 9.08
N ALA A 147 24.93 6.68 9.00
CA ALA A 147 23.66 7.22 8.51
C ALA A 147 22.59 7.24 9.62
N HIS A 148 21.92 8.38 9.79
CA HIS A 148 20.89 8.58 10.81
C HIS A 148 19.55 7.90 10.50
N GLY A 149 19.47 7.13 9.40
CA GLY A 149 18.22 6.57 8.88
C GLY A 149 17.25 7.67 8.48
N HIS A 150 15.96 7.36 8.52
CA HIS A 150 14.91 8.32 8.20
C HIS A 150 14.43 9.15 9.39
N GLY A 151 14.89 8.91 10.61
CA GLY A 151 14.53 9.73 11.79
C GLY A 151 13.05 9.67 12.21
N CYS A 152 12.28 8.66 11.78
CA CYS A 152 10.95 8.41 12.32
C CYS A 152 11.04 7.81 13.72
N ALA A 153 10.22 8.30 14.66
CA ALA A 153 10.19 7.82 16.03
C ALA A 153 9.35 6.56 16.25
N LEU A 154 8.60 6.09 15.24
CA LEU A 154 7.75 4.91 15.37
C LEU A 154 8.59 3.62 15.35
N PRO A 155 8.53 2.77 16.39
CA PRO A 155 9.29 1.52 16.43
C PRO A 155 8.89 0.51 15.35
N THR A 156 7.67 0.61 14.83
CA THR A 156 7.15 -0.27 13.76
C THR A 156 7.65 0.12 12.38
N CYS A 157 8.32 1.26 12.24
CA CYS A 157 8.79 1.78 10.96
C CYS A 157 10.14 1.13 10.60
N PRO A 158 10.24 0.38 9.51
CA PRO A 158 11.49 -0.27 9.13
C PRO A 158 12.55 0.78 8.74
N PRO A 159 13.84 0.52 9.02
CA PRO A 159 14.88 1.54 8.88
C PRO A 159 15.20 1.92 7.44
N ASN A 160 14.98 1.01 6.49
CA ASN A 160 15.27 1.19 5.07
C ASN A 160 14.21 2.02 4.35
N MET A 161 12.95 2.08 4.81
CA MET A 161 11.92 2.87 4.15
C MET A 161 10.80 3.30 5.11
N CYS A 162 10.60 4.62 5.25
CA CYS A 162 9.50 5.17 6.01
C CYS A 162 8.35 5.48 5.07
N LYS A 163 7.43 4.53 4.92
CA LYS A 163 6.21 4.73 4.12
C LYS A 163 5.41 5.96 4.60
N GLY A 164 5.43 6.30 5.90
CA GLY A 164 4.77 7.52 6.38
C GLY A 164 5.35 8.82 5.84
N LYS A 165 6.68 8.95 5.74
CA LYS A 165 7.30 10.14 5.13
C LYS A 165 6.99 10.25 3.63
N VAL A 166 6.93 9.10 2.95
CA VAL A 166 6.52 9.06 1.54
C VAL A 166 5.05 9.43 1.39
N MET A 167 4.18 8.94 2.28
CA MET A 167 2.76 9.30 2.32
C MET A 167 2.57 10.81 2.56
N GLU A 168 3.30 11.43 3.50
CA GLU A 168 3.26 12.88 3.70
C GLU A 168 3.59 13.66 2.41
N ARG A 169 4.59 13.20 1.64
CA ARG A 169 4.91 13.79 0.33
C ARG A 169 3.75 13.64 -0.66
N ILE A 170 3.14 12.46 -0.74
CA ILE A 170 1.99 12.21 -1.62
C ILE A 170 0.80 13.10 -1.24
N LEU A 171 0.50 13.22 0.05
CA LEU A 171 -0.59 14.05 0.56
C LEU A 171 -0.38 15.53 0.22
N ARG A 172 0.86 16.03 0.38
CA ARG A 172 1.23 17.40 0.00
C ARG A 172 1.05 17.65 -1.49
N GLN A 173 1.44 16.69 -2.35
CA GLN A 173 1.21 16.80 -3.80
C GLN A 173 -0.27 16.92 -4.14
N GLU A 174 -1.15 16.16 -3.47
CA GLU A 174 -2.59 16.27 -3.68
C GLU A 174 -3.15 17.62 -3.21
N GLU A 175 -2.63 18.17 -2.12
CA GLU A 175 -2.98 19.52 -1.62
C GLU A 175 -2.54 20.62 -2.60
N GLU A 176 -1.29 20.55 -3.08
CA GLU A 176 -0.75 21.48 -4.09
C GLU A 176 -1.55 21.41 -5.40
N ALA A 177 -1.90 20.19 -5.86
CA ALA A 177 -2.70 20.00 -7.06
C ALA A 177 -4.16 20.49 -6.90
N ALA A 178 -4.70 20.47 -5.68
CA ALA A 178 -6.01 21.04 -5.39
C ALA A 178 -5.95 22.58 -5.36
N ALA A 179 -4.95 23.14 -4.67
CA ALA A 179 -4.75 24.59 -4.56
C ALA A 179 -4.45 25.26 -5.91
N GLY A 180 -3.60 24.65 -6.75
CA GLY A 180 -3.28 25.15 -8.08
C GLY A 180 -4.50 25.20 -9.00
N ALA A 181 -5.40 24.21 -8.91
CA ALA A 181 -6.62 24.17 -9.69
C ALA A 181 -7.69 25.18 -9.23
N ALA A 182 -7.68 25.57 -7.95
CA ALA A 182 -8.58 26.60 -7.40
C ALA A 182 -8.33 28.02 -7.97
N SER A 183 -7.22 28.23 -8.68
CA SER A 183 -6.96 29.48 -9.43
C SER A 183 -7.72 29.58 -10.77
N THR A 184 -8.31 28.47 -11.23
CA THR A 184 -9.26 28.43 -12.34
C THR A 184 -10.67 28.29 -11.80
N ALA A 185 -11.70 28.78 -12.50
CA ALA A 185 -13.09 28.95 -12.01
C ALA A 185 -13.81 27.65 -11.53
N LYS A 186 -13.13 26.50 -11.45
CA LYS A 186 -13.55 25.27 -10.80
C LYS A 186 -12.62 24.98 -9.62
N THR A 187 -13.06 25.27 -8.40
CA THR A 187 -12.36 24.84 -7.17
C THR A 187 -12.26 23.31 -7.14
N ARG A 188 -11.10 22.74 -7.50
CA ARG A 188 -10.86 21.30 -7.41
C ARG A 188 -10.59 20.95 -5.96
N ARG A 189 -11.50 20.19 -5.33
CA ARG A 189 -11.25 19.62 -4.00
C ARG A 189 -10.11 18.60 -4.10
N ARG A 190 -9.33 18.47 -3.02
CA ARG A 190 -8.36 17.37 -2.90
C ARG A 190 -9.12 16.05 -2.97
N ARG A 191 -8.59 15.09 -3.72
CA ARG A 191 -9.14 13.74 -3.81
C ARG A 191 -9.11 13.07 -2.43
N THR A 192 -10.07 12.19 -2.18
CA THR A 192 -9.99 11.21 -1.08
C THR A 192 -8.82 10.27 -1.32
N VAL A 193 -8.07 9.93 -0.27
CA VAL A 193 -6.99 8.93 -0.34
C VAL A 193 -7.44 7.63 0.34
N VAL A 194 -7.21 6.51 -0.36
CA VAL A 194 -7.43 5.16 0.15
C VAL A 194 -6.09 4.46 0.24
N TYR A 195 -5.67 4.05 1.43
CA TYR A 195 -4.44 3.27 1.64
C TYR A 195 -4.77 1.82 2.01
N LEU A 196 -4.16 0.85 1.35
CA LEU A 196 -4.32 -0.57 1.63
C LEU A 196 -2.98 -1.19 2.06
N GLY A 197 -2.98 -2.00 3.10
CA GLY A 197 -1.78 -2.70 3.59
C GLY A 197 -2.08 -3.75 4.65
N ASP A 198 -1.07 -4.52 5.05
CA ASP A 198 -1.21 -5.63 5.99
C ASP A 198 -0.26 -5.51 7.21
N GLY A 199 0.94 -5.00 7.00
CA GLY A 199 2.08 -5.19 7.88
C GLY A 199 2.33 -4.08 8.90
N ARG A 200 3.37 -4.27 9.72
CA ARG A 200 3.81 -3.26 10.71
C ARG A 200 4.27 -1.96 10.05
N GLY A 201 4.92 -2.06 8.88
CA GLY A 201 5.40 -0.90 8.11
C GLY A 201 4.28 0.00 7.58
N ASP A 202 3.06 -0.53 7.51
CA ASP A 202 1.87 0.17 7.00
C ASP A 202 1.15 1.00 8.07
N TYR A 203 1.55 0.86 9.34
CA TYR A 203 0.99 1.65 10.42
C TYR A 203 1.45 3.11 10.37
N CYS A 204 2.72 3.35 10.01
CA CYS A 204 3.24 4.71 9.89
C CYS A 204 2.49 5.57 8.85
N PRO A 205 2.24 5.11 7.60
CA PRO A 205 1.47 5.86 6.62
C PRO A 205 -0.01 6.00 6.98
N SER A 206 -0.62 5.03 7.68
CA SER A 206 -2.03 5.14 8.07
C SER A 206 -2.28 6.32 9.03
N LEU A 207 -1.31 6.62 9.91
CA LEU A 207 -1.35 7.77 10.82
C LEU A 207 -1.22 9.12 10.12
N LYS A 208 -0.84 9.15 8.83
CA LYS A 208 -0.72 10.39 8.05
C LYS A 208 -2.02 10.76 7.34
N LEU A 209 -2.92 9.80 7.20
CA LEU A 209 -4.23 10.00 6.62
C LEU A 209 -5.10 10.84 7.57
N ARG A 210 -5.99 11.63 6.98
CA ARG A 210 -6.85 12.57 7.71
C ARG A 210 -8.31 12.15 7.67
N GLU A 211 -9.16 12.92 8.35
CA GLU A 211 -10.60 12.75 8.23
C GLU A 211 -11.04 12.87 6.76
N GLY A 212 -11.91 11.95 6.34
CA GLY A 212 -12.33 11.81 4.93
C GLY A 212 -11.48 10.84 4.11
N ASP A 213 -10.29 10.45 4.57
CA ASP A 213 -9.49 9.39 3.95
C ASP A 213 -9.85 8.00 4.51
N TYR A 214 -9.31 6.96 3.88
CA TYR A 214 -9.55 5.56 4.23
C TYR A 214 -8.25 4.79 4.42
N VAL A 215 -8.22 3.95 5.45
CA VAL A 215 -7.24 2.86 5.58
C VAL A 215 -7.96 1.52 5.51
N MET A 216 -7.41 0.59 4.73
CA MET A 216 -7.93 -0.76 4.54
C MET A 216 -6.92 -1.81 5.01
N PRO A 217 -6.93 -2.14 6.31
CA PRO A 217 -6.02 -3.15 6.84
C PRO A 217 -6.47 -4.57 6.51
N ARG A 218 -5.52 -5.44 6.15
CA ARG A 218 -5.79 -6.88 5.97
C ARG A 218 -6.05 -7.54 7.33
N ALA A 219 -7.21 -8.16 7.48
CA ALA A 219 -7.57 -8.89 8.70
C ALA A 219 -6.56 -10.02 8.99
N GLY A 220 -6.28 -10.23 10.28
CA GLY A 220 -5.31 -11.23 10.73
C GLY A 220 -3.85 -10.85 10.52
N HIS A 221 -3.56 -9.60 10.09
CA HIS A 221 -2.20 -9.10 9.90
C HIS A 221 -1.89 -7.96 10.88
N PRO A 222 -0.59 -7.67 11.16
CA PRO A 222 -0.19 -6.77 12.25
C PRO A 222 -0.77 -5.36 12.19
N LEU A 223 -1.10 -4.84 10.99
CA LEU A 223 -1.70 -3.51 10.86
C LEU A 223 -3.05 -3.42 11.58
N CYS A 224 -3.86 -4.47 11.56
CA CYS A 224 -5.15 -4.49 12.26
C CYS A 224 -4.97 -4.29 13.77
N ASP A 225 -4.02 -5.00 14.38
CA ASP A 225 -3.78 -4.91 15.82
C ASP A 225 -3.28 -3.52 16.22
N LEU A 226 -2.38 -2.93 15.41
CA LEU A 226 -1.84 -1.59 15.66
C LEU A 226 -2.93 -0.51 15.53
N ILE A 227 -3.79 -0.60 14.51
CA ILE A 227 -4.92 0.31 14.32
C ILE A 227 -5.95 0.14 15.45
N ALA A 228 -6.21 -1.09 15.90
CA ALA A 228 -7.13 -1.33 17.01
C ALA A 228 -6.60 -0.74 18.33
N ALA A 229 -5.29 -0.84 18.57
CA ALA A 229 -4.64 -0.27 19.75
C ALA A 229 -4.61 1.26 19.73
N SER A 230 -4.36 1.86 18.56
CA SER A 230 -4.34 3.32 18.39
C SER A 230 -4.84 3.70 16.99
N PRO A 231 -6.13 4.07 16.86
CA PRO A 231 -6.73 4.36 15.57
C PRO A 231 -6.17 5.62 14.90
N PRO A 232 -6.07 5.66 13.55
CA PRO A 232 -5.79 6.88 12.81
C PRO A 232 -7.03 7.78 12.73
N ALA A 233 -6.86 9.00 12.21
CA ALA A 233 -7.98 9.92 11.97
C ALA A 233 -8.86 9.49 10.76
N SER A 234 -8.33 8.65 9.88
CA SER A 234 -9.04 8.14 8.70
C SER A 234 -10.06 7.05 9.05
N ALA A 235 -11.01 6.83 8.14
CA ALA A 235 -11.98 5.76 8.27
C ALA A 235 -11.30 4.40 8.05
N VAL A 236 -11.47 3.47 9.00
CA VAL A 236 -10.94 2.10 8.89
C VAL A 236 -11.96 1.21 8.18
N ARG A 237 -11.52 0.47 7.16
CA ARG A 237 -12.32 -0.48 6.35
C ARG A 237 -11.51 -1.75 6.07
N GLY A 238 -11.49 -2.66 7.04
CA GLY A 238 -10.71 -3.90 6.92
C GLY A 238 -11.27 -4.87 5.87
N TRP A 239 -10.41 -5.76 5.39
CA TRP A 239 -10.74 -6.82 4.44
C TRP A 239 -10.08 -8.14 4.84
N ALA A 240 -10.75 -9.28 4.65
CA ALA A 240 -10.22 -10.58 5.08
C ALA A 240 -9.59 -11.43 3.97
N GLY A 241 -10.15 -11.36 2.76
CA GLY A 241 -9.67 -12.07 1.57
C GLY A 241 -9.72 -11.20 0.33
N PHE A 242 -9.18 -11.67 -0.79
CA PHE A 242 -9.04 -10.82 -1.99
C PHE A 242 -10.35 -10.46 -2.69
N GLU A 243 -11.37 -11.31 -2.60
CA GLU A 243 -12.72 -10.94 -3.03
C GLU A 243 -13.27 -9.80 -2.16
N ASP A 244 -13.01 -9.85 -0.85
CA ASP A 244 -13.42 -8.82 0.09
C ASP A 244 -12.64 -7.52 -0.11
N LEU A 245 -11.33 -7.60 -0.39
CA LEU A 245 -10.51 -6.45 -0.80
C LEU A 245 -11.16 -5.74 -1.98
N ALA A 246 -11.50 -6.48 -3.03
CA ALA A 246 -12.13 -5.93 -4.22
C ALA A 246 -13.47 -5.26 -3.89
N ARG A 247 -14.32 -5.95 -3.12
CA ARG A 247 -15.64 -5.44 -2.71
C ARG A 247 -15.53 -4.16 -1.88
N VAL A 248 -14.65 -4.12 -0.88
CA VAL A 248 -14.48 -2.97 0.00
C VAL A 248 -13.88 -1.79 -0.75
N LEU A 249 -12.83 -2.02 -1.56
CA LEU A 249 -12.18 -0.96 -2.33
C LEU A 249 -13.17 -0.32 -3.31
N LEU A 250 -13.85 -1.14 -4.12
CA LEU A 250 -14.78 -0.62 -5.12
C LEU A 250 -16.00 0.05 -4.47
N GLY A 251 -16.49 -0.47 -3.34
CA GLY A 251 -17.54 0.20 -2.57
C GLY A 251 -17.14 1.58 -2.04
N ILE A 252 -15.89 1.77 -1.63
CA ILE A 252 -15.36 3.10 -1.26
C ILE A 252 -15.29 4.00 -2.49
N VAL A 253 -14.75 3.50 -3.60
CA VAL A 253 -14.62 4.26 -4.86
C VAL A 253 -15.97 4.75 -5.36
N ASP A 254 -16.97 3.87 -5.42
CA ASP A 254 -18.33 4.21 -5.86
C ASP A 254 -18.97 5.27 -4.95
N ALA A 255 -18.80 5.12 -3.62
CA ALA A 255 -19.31 6.09 -2.65
C ALA A 255 -18.67 7.48 -2.81
N GLU A 256 -17.36 7.54 -3.08
CA GLU A 256 -16.67 8.81 -3.31
C GLU A 256 -17.07 9.47 -4.62
N ILE A 257 -17.20 8.70 -5.70
CA ILE A 257 -17.66 9.21 -6.99
C ILE A 257 -19.09 9.76 -6.84
N ALA A 258 -19.98 9.05 -6.14
CA ALA A 258 -21.34 9.51 -5.88
C ALA A 258 -21.37 10.79 -5.03
N ARG A 259 -20.56 10.87 -3.97
CA ARG A 259 -20.43 12.08 -3.14
C ARG A 259 -19.94 13.28 -3.93
N ALA A 260 -18.95 13.09 -4.79
CA ALA A 260 -18.42 14.16 -5.63
C ALA A 260 -19.44 14.63 -6.68
N ALA A 261 -20.24 13.71 -7.24
CA ALA A 261 -21.32 14.07 -8.16
C ALA A 261 -22.40 14.91 -7.46
N ALA A 262 -22.86 14.49 -6.27
CA ALA A 262 -23.85 15.23 -5.49
C ALA A 262 -23.36 16.63 -5.10
N ALA A 263 -22.10 16.76 -4.66
CA ALA A 263 -21.52 18.06 -4.34
C ALA A 263 -21.42 19.00 -5.57
N ALA A 264 -21.16 18.45 -6.76
CA ALA A 264 -21.13 19.23 -7.99
C ALA A 264 -22.53 19.71 -8.42
N GLU A 265 -23.58 18.92 -8.16
CA GLU A 265 -24.97 19.32 -8.37
C GLU A 265 -25.40 20.42 -7.39
N GLU A 266 -25.02 20.34 -6.11
CA GLU A 266 -25.27 21.39 -5.11
C GLU A 266 -24.56 22.70 -5.47
N ASP A 267 -23.30 22.67 -5.88
CA ASP A 267 -22.56 23.87 -6.31
C ASP A 267 -23.19 24.50 -7.58
N ALA A 268 -23.74 23.68 -8.49
CA ALA A 268 -24.46 24.17 -9.67
C ALA A 268 -25.86 24.73 -9.31
N GLY A 269 -26.54 24.13 -8.35
CA GLY A 269 -27.86 24.55 -7.84
C GLY A 269 -27.80 25.77 -6.93
N ALA A 270 -26.71 25.97 -6.19
CA ALA A 270 -26.50 27.14 -5.32
C ALA A 270 -26.35 28.47 -6.10
N GLY A 271 -26.17 28.42 -7.43
CA GLY A 271 -26.34 29.56 -8.32
C GLY A 271 -27.80 30.04 -8.49
N ALA A 272 -28.78 29.27 -8.01
CA ALA A 272 -30.20 29.59 -7.97
C ALA A 272 -30.73 29.33 -6.54
N GLY A 273 -30.62 30.33 -5.67
CA GLY A 273 -30.76 30.15 -4.22
C GLY A 273 -32.11 29.61 -3.72
N ALA A 274 -32.04 28.86 -2.62
CA ALA A 274 -32.88 29.01 -1.43
C ALA A 274 -32.34 28.10 -0.30
N SER A 275 -32.16 28.68 0.89
CA SER A 275 -31.80 27.99 2.12
C SER A 275 -32.95 27.12 2.63
N VAL A 276 -32.72 25.83 2.87
CA VAL A 276 -33.61 25.00 3.69
C VAL A 276 -32.78 24.15 4.65
N GLY A 277 -33.19 24.17 5.93
CA GLY A 277 -32.41 23.76 7.08
C GLY A 277 -32.06 22.26 7.18
N ALA A 278 -30.94 22.01 7.85
CA ALA A 278 -30.43 20.69 8.16
C ALA A 278 -31.31 19.96 9.18
N VAL A 279 -31.72 18.74 8.84
CA VAL A 279 -32.26 17.74 9.76
C VAL A 279 -31.18 16.70 10.00
N VAL A 280 -30.77 16.54 11.26
CA VAL A 280 -29.77 15.56 11.71
C VAL A 280 -30.48 14.24 12.03
N PRO A 281 -30.10 13.10 11.42
CA PRO A 281 -30.47 11.79 11.93
C PRO A 281 -29.44 11.27 12.94
N ALA A 282 -29.94 10.69 14.02
CA ALA A 282 -29.17 10.16 15.14
C ALA A 282 -28.54 8.78 14.85
N ASP A 283 -27.31 8.64 15.36
CA ASP A 283 -26.58 7.45 15.83
C ASP A 283 -26.86 6.04 15.26
N CYS A 284 -25.79 5.40 14.82
CA CYS A 284 -25.59 3.95 14.95
C CYS A 284 -24.26 3.68 15.66
N ARG A 285 -24.31 3.65 17.00
CA ARG A 285 -23.36 2.91 17.82
C ARG A 285 -23.76 1.44 17.84
N THR A 286 -22.74 0.58 17.93
CA THR A 286 -22.76 -0.85 18.26
C THR A 286 -23.04 -1.84 17.13
N LEU A 287 -22.03 -2.66 16.82
CA LEU A 287 -22.21 -4.06 16.41
C LEU A 287 -21.83 -4.94 17.63
N PRO A 288 -22.53 -6.06 17.86
CA PRO A 288 -22.37 -6.88 19.06
C PRO A 288 -21.08 -7.71 19.01
N ALA A 289 -20.47 -7.86 20.19
CA ALA A 289 -19.37 -8.79 20.42
C ALA A 289 -19.80 -10.22 20.06
N ARG A 290 -19.05 -10.87 19.17
CA ARG A 290 -19.18 -12.33 18.95
C ARG A 290 -18.38 -13.06 20.01
N GLN A 291 -19.07 -14.00 20.63
CA GLN A 291 -18.63 -14.95 21.64
C GLN A 291 -17.35 -15.69 21.20
N GLU A 292 -16.33 -15.65 22.06
CA GLU A 292 -15.07 -16.37 21.91
C GLU A 292 -15.33 -17.88 21.90
N ALA A 293 -15.03 -18.53 20.77
CA ALA A 293 -14.76 -19.96 20.76
C ALA A 293 -13.29 -20.14 21.15
N LEU A 294 -13.05 -20.71 22.34
CA LEU A 294 -11.72 -21.10 22.81
C LEU A 294 -11.03 -21.97 21.75
N MET A 295 -9.93 -21.47 21.19
CA MET A 295 -8.92 -22.25 20.48
C MET A 295 -7.67 -22.35 21.37
N PRO A 296 -6.99 -23.51 21.41
CA PRO A 296 -5.95 -23.80 22.39
C PRO A 296 -4.70 -22.92 22.21
N GLN A 297 -4.10 -22.55 23.34
CA GLN A 297 -2.92 -21.69 23.43
C GLN A 297 -1.72 -22.27 22.67
N ALA A 298 -1.15 -21.46 21.77
CA ALA A 298 0.12 -21.77 21.13
C ALA A 298 1.26 -21.64 22.16
N VAL A 299 2.05 -22.71 22.25
CA VAL A 299 3.23 -22.84 23.11
C VAL A 299 4.32 -21.88 22.66
N ARG A 300 4.88 -21.10 23.60
CA ARG A 300 6.08 -20.29 23.39
C ARG A 300 7.28 -21.19 23.09
N VAL A 301 8.01 -20.91 22.02
CA VAL A 301 9.38 -21.40 21.83
C VAL A 301 10.33 -20.21 22.03
N PRO A 302 11.41 -20.32 22.84
CA PRO A 302 12.19 -19.16 23.27
C PRO A 302 13.29 -18.74 22.29
N ASN A 303 13.42 -17.41 22.23
CA ASN A 303 14.50 -16.53 21.77
C ASN A 303 14.79 -16.41 20.28
#